data_AF-B3EK46-F1
#
_entry.id   AF-B3EK46-F1
#
_cell.length_a   1.000
_cell.length_b   1.000
_cell.length_c   1.000
_cell.angle_alpha   90.00
_cell.angle_beta   90.00
_cell.angle_gamma   90.00
#
_symmetry.space_group_name_H-M   'P 1'
#
loop_
_entity.id
_entity.type
_entity.pdbx_description
1 polymer ?
#
loop_
_entity_poly.entity_id
_entity_poly.type
_entity_poly.pdbx_seq_one_letter_code
_entity_poly.pdbx_strand_id
1 'polypeptide(L)'
;MTASAWLDPKLIVPAIGVVLASVIVPILLHTLKGRREREDKLLEIRTKAYTEYFRRFEEAARGVGVDYEQFSKVTLKNAFRELLESDNSPDAIIKFQDEVGKFPHQIQDSHRKATEEITTLKVLGSSKLLELTTEFEALNQEILEMSSKWLNEMQQALAVPDFDAPIAKKMKEKGMKAKELKEQIIKQMRVELKLD
;
A
#
# COMPACT_ATOMS: atom_id res chain seq x y z
N MET A 1 -22.31 50.72 -48.76
CA MET A 1 -21.85 51.07 -47.40
C MET A 1 -20.33 51.15 -47.43
N THR A 2 -19.75 52.29 -47.07
CA THR A 2 -18.28 52.49 -47.11
C THR A 2 -17.61 51.79 -45.93
N ALA A 3 -16.42 51.24 -46.13
CA ALA A 3 -15.66 50.52 -45.09
C ALA A 3 -15.42 51.34 -43.80
N SER A 4 -15.46 52.66 -43.89
CA SER A 4 -15.33 53.59 -42.76
C SER A 4 -16.46 53.50 -41.72
N ALA A 5 -17.66 53.08 -42.12
CA ALA A 5 -18.80 52.95 -41.19
C ALA A 5 -18.62 51.76 -40.22
N TRP A 6 -17.82 50.76 -40.57
CA TRP A 6 -17.52 49.59 -39.73
C TRP A 6 -16.53 49.89 -38.60
N LEU A 7 -15.81 51.02 -38.68
CA LEU A 7 -14.83 51.45 -37.69
C LEU A 7 -15.40 52.44 -36.67
N ASP A 8 -16.68 52.80 -36.77
CA ASP A 8 -17.35 53.62 -35.75
C ASP A 8 -17.38 52.86 -34.41
N PRO A 9 -16.86 53.43 -33.31
CA PRO A 9 -16.88 52.81 -31.99
C PRO A 9 -18.27 52.31 -31.55
N LYS A 10 -19.34 52.98 -31.99
CA LYS A 10 -20.73 52.59 -31.68
C LYS A 10 -21.13 51.26 -32.33
N LEU A 11 -20.47 50.85 -33.41
CA LEU A 11 -20.73 49.61 -34.15
C LEU A 11 -19.70 48.53 -33.82
N ILE A 12 -18.42 48.89 -33.66
CA ILE A 12 -17.34 47.92 -33.46
C ILE A 12 -17.33 47.31 -32.05
N VAL A 13 -17.64 48.11 -31.01
CA VAL A 13 -17.61 47.63 -29.62
C VAL A 13 -18.71 46.60 -29.35
N PRO A 14 -19.98 46.81 -29.76
CA PRO A 14 -21.01 45.77 -29.65
C PRO A 14 -20.69 44.54 -30.50
N ALA A 15 -20.15 44.72 -31.71
CA ALA A 15 -19.78 43.60 -32.58
C ALA A 15 -18.68 42.71 -31.93
N ILE A 16 -17.64 43.33 -31.35
CA ILE A 16 -16.61 42.61 -30.59
C ILE A 16 -17.22 41.93 -29.36
N GLY A 17 -18.13 42.59 -28.65
CA GLY A 17 -18.85 42.01 -27.52
C GLY A 17 -19.66 40.77 -27.90
N VAL A 18 -20.35 40.80 -29.04
CA VAL A 18 -21.09 39.65 -29.59
C VAL A 18 -20.13 38.52 -29.96
N VAL A 19 -19.00 38.80 -30.61
CA VAL A 19 -17.99 37.77 -30.95
C VAL A 19 -17.38 37.14 -29.70
N LEU A 20 -17.03 37.95 -28.70
CA LEU A 20 -16.53 37.47 -27.41
C LEU A 20 -17.55 36.56 -26.72
N ALA A 21 -18.81 36.98 -26.65
CA ALA A 21 -19.88 36.25 -25.98
C ALA A 21 -20.33 34.99 -26.74
N SER A 22 -20.29 35.01 -28.08
CA SER A 22 -20.79 33.91 -28.92
C SER A 22 -19.73 32.87 -29.30
N VAL A 23 -18.45 33.24 -29.29
CA VAL A 23 -17.36 32.35 -29.73
C VAL A 23 -16.37 32.08 -28.59
N ILE A 24 -15.81 33.13 -28.00
CA ILE A 24 -14.71 32.98 -27.03
C ILE A 24 -15.23 32.39 -25.70
N VAL A 25 -16.33 32.93 -25.17
CA VAL A 25 -16.91 32.44 -23.91
C VAL A 25 -17.35 30.96 -24.02
N PRO A 26 -18.07 30.51 -25.07
CA PRO A 26 -18.45 29.10 -25.20
C PRO A 26 -17.26 28.14 -25.32
N ILE A 27 -16.21 28.51 -26.07
CA ILE A 27 -14.98 27.70 -26.18
C ILE A 27 -14.29 27.59 -24.81
N LEU A 28 -14.20 28.69 -24.08
CA LEU A 28 -13.59 28.72 -22.76
C LEU A 28 -14.40 27.91 -21.74
N LEU A 29 -15.73 28.01 -21.78
CA LEU A 29 -16.60 27.18 -20.95
C LEU A 29 -16.51 25.69 -21.32
N HIS A 30 -16.44 25.34 -22.59
CA HIS A 30 -16.31 23.96 -23.05
C HIS A 30 -14.98 23.34 -22.60
N THR A 31 -13.87 24.08 -22.73
CA THR A 31 -12.55 23.62 -22.27
C THR A 31 -12.48 23.48 -20.75
N LEU A 32 -13.00 24.44 -20.00
CA LEU A 32 -13.08 24.37 -18.53
C LEU A 32 -14.02 23.26 -18.06
N LYS A 33 -15.11 22.98 -18.79
CA LYS A 33 -16.02 21.87 -18.52
C LYS A 33 -15.34 20.54 -18.76
N GLY A 34 -14.68 20.35 -19.91
CA GLY A 34 -13.95 19.13 -20.22
C GLY A 34 -12.80 18.86 -19.24
N ARG A 35 -12.14 19.92 -18.74
CA ARG A 35 -11.13 19.78 -17.69
C ARG A 35 -11.74 19.32 -16.36
N ARG A 36 -12.84 19.93 -15.91
CA ARG A 36 -13.55 19.51 -14.70
C ARG A 36 -14.04 18.07 -14.78
N GLU A 37 -14.67 17.68 -15.88
CA GLU A 37 -15.15 16.31 -16.08
C GLU A 37 -14.01 15.27 -16.03
N ARG A 38 -12.82 15.60 -16.52
CA ARG A 38 -11.64 14.73 -16.41
C ARG A 38 -11.14 14.64 -14.98
N GLU A 39 -11.06 15.78 -14.27
CA GLU A 39 -10.65 15.82 -12.86
C GLU A 39 -11.63 15.03 -11.98
N ASP A 40 -12.94 15.16 -12.20
CA ASP A 40 -13.98 14.43 -11.47
C ASP A 40 -13.91 12.92 -11.73
N LYS A 41 -13.75 12.49 -12.99
CA LYS A 41 -13.56 11.07 -13.33
C LYS A 41 -12.29 10.49 -12.71
N LEU A 42 -11.19 11.24 -12.73
CA LEU A 42 -9.94 10.81 -12.13
C LEU A 42 -10.07 10.67 -10.60
N LEU A 43 -10.77 11.60 -9.96
CA LEU A 43 -11.08 11.53 -8.54
C LEU A 43 -11.99 10.34 -8.21
N GLU A 44 -12.99 10.06 -9.04
CA GLU A 44 -13.86 8.87 -8.89
C GLU A 44 -13.05 7.57 -8.99
N ILE A 45 -12.18 7.45 -10.01
CA ILE A 45 -11.31 6.29 -10.21
C ILE A 45 -10.37 6.11 -9.01
N ARG A 46 -9.74 7.20 -8.54
CA ARG A 46 -8.88 7.17 -7.35
C ARG A 46 -9.64 6.77 -6.10
N THR A 47 -10.84 7.31 -5.90
CA THR A 47 -11.69 6.96 -4.74
C THR A 47 -12.00 5.47 -4.73
N LYS A 48 -12.40 4.90 -5.87
CA LYS A 48 -12.67 3.47 -6.01
C LYS A 48 -11.43 2.63 -5.75
N ALA A 49 -10.32 2.95 -6.41
CA ALA A 49 -9.06 2.23 -6.28
C ALA A 49 -8.52 2.28 -4.84
N TYR A 50 -8.56 3.45 -4.19
CA TYR A 50 -8.09 3.60 -2.81
C TYR A 50 -9.00 2.86 -1.84
N THR A 51 -10.32 2.95 -2.00
CA THR A 51 -11.27 2.23 -1.14
C THR A 51 -11.08 0.71 -1.25
N GLU A 52 -10.89 0.21 -2.47
CA GLU A 52 -10.64 -1.21 -2.71
C GLU A 52 -9.29 -1.65 -2.13
N TYR A 53 -8.23 -0.86 -2.33
CA TYR A 53 -6.94 -1.06 -1.70
C TYR A 53 -7.08 -1.11 -0.18
N PHE A 54 -7.75 -0.13 0.45
CA PHE A 54 -7.95 -0.09 1.90
C PHE A 54 -8.60 -1.36 2.41
N ARG A 55 -9.69 -1.80 1.77
CA ARG A 55 -10.42 -3.00 2.18
C ARG A 55 -9.55 -4.25 2.09
N ARG A 56 -8.88 -4.47 0.95
CA ARG A 56 -8.05 -5.65 0.70
C ARG A 56 -6.78 -5.64 1.55
N PHE A 57 -6.18 -4.47 1.72
CA PHE A 57 -5.03 -4.27 2.58
C PHE A 57 -5.42 -4.52 4.05
N GLU A 58 -6.57 -4.04 4.52
CA GLU A 58 -7.02 -4.29 5.89
C GLU A 58 -7.31 -5.78 6.12
N GLU A 59 -7.92 -6.47 5.14
CA GLU A 59 -8.08 -7.93 5.15
C GLU A 59 -6.74 -8.66 5.23
N ALA A 60 -5.74 -8.24 4.46
CA ALA A 60 -4.38 -8.81 4.50
C ALA A 60 -3.63 -8.47 5.81
N ALA A 61 -3.74 -7.24 6.30
CA ALA A 61 -3.05 -6.74 7.48
C ALA A 61 -3.60 -7.30 8.79
N ARG A 62 -4.90 -7.64 8.83
CA ARG A 62 -5.50 -8.43 9.94
C ARG A 62 -4.82 -9.79 10.08
N GLY A 63 -4.30 -10.37 9.00
CA GLY A 63 -3.46 -11.58 9.04
C GLY A 63 -2.06 -11.29 9.57
N VAL A 64 -1.31 -10.40 8.92
CA VAL A 64 0.14 -10.16 9.19
C VAL A 64 0.46 -9.79 10.64
N GLY A 65 -0.27 -8.84 11.23
CA GLY A 65 0.04 -8.30 12.56
C GLY A 65 -0.31 -9.25 13.70
N VAL A 66 -1.32 -10.08 13.50
CA VAL A 66 -1.75 -11.12 14.44
C VAL A 66 -0.83 -12.33 14.31
N ASP A 67 -0.45 -12.71 13.08
CA ASP A 67 0.35 -13.90 12.82
C ASP A 67 1.76 -13.81 13.41
N TYR A 68 2.47 -12.67 13.37
CA TYR A 68 3.86 -12.62 13.89
C TYR A 68 3.94 -12.76 15.42
N GLU A 69 3.10 -12.03 16.15
CA GLU A 69 3.10 -12.05 17.61
C GLU A 69 2.50 -13.35 18.15
N GLN A 70 1.43 -13.84 17.54
CA GLN A 70 0.83 -15.13 17.87
C GLN A 70 1.78 -16.27 17.54
N PHE A 71 2.47 -16.23 16.39
CA PHE A 71 3.43 -17.24 16.05
C PHE A 71 4.63 -17.25 17.00
N SER A 72 5.29 -16.12 17.21
CA SER A 72 6.50 -16.05 18.04
C SER A 72 6.23 -16.33 19.52
N LYS A 73 5.13 -15.82 20.10
CA LYS A 73 4.86 -15.94 21.54
C LYS A 73 4.03 -17.16 21.92
N VAL A 74 3.21 -17.68 21.01
CA VAL A 74 2.26 -18.76 21.29
C VAL A 74 2.61 -20.00 20.49
N THR A 75 2.55 -19.96 19.16
CA THR A 75 2.72 -21.15 18.31
C THR A 75 4.10 -21.77 18.46
N LEU A 76 5.16 -20.96 18.35
CA LEU A 76 6.54 -21.41 18.49
C LEU A 76 6.84 -21.91 19.90
N LYS A 77 6.37 -21.19 20.92
CA LYS A 77 6.57 -21.56 22.32
C LYS A 77 5.86 -22.87 22.67
N ASN A 78 4.65 -23.06 22.15
CA ASN A 78 3.87 -24.28 22.37
C ASN A 78 4.49 -25.46 21.62
N ALA A 79 4.86 -25.29 20.35
CA ALA A 79 5.52 -26.32 19.56
C ALA A 79 6.85 -26.74 20.21
N PHE A 80 7.62 -25.77 20.73
CA PHE A 80 8.88 -26.06 21.43
C PHE A 80 8.66 -26.76 22.78
N ARG A 81 7.62 -26.37 23.53
CA ARG A 81 7.22 -27.07 24.76
C ARG A 81 6.81 -28.52 24.45
N GLU A 82 6.00 -28.74 23.42
CA GLU A 82 5.53 -30.07 23.01
C GLU A 82 6.72 -30.96 22.59
N LEU A 83 7.73 -30.37 21.92
CA LEU A 83 8.99 -31.04 21.60
C LEU A 83 9.76 -31.50 22.85
N LEU A 84 9.90 -30.61 23.84
CA LEU A 84 10.61 -30.90 25.10
C LEU A 84 9.86 -31.91 25.97
N GLU A 85 8.54 -31.79 26.09
CA GLU A 85 7.69 -32.71 26.86
C GLU A 85 7.63 -34.11 26.24
N SER A 86 7.87 -34.21 24.94
CA SER A 86 7.93 -35.48 24.19
C SER A 86 9.32 -36.10 24.15
N ASP A 87 10.28 -35.60 24.96
CA ASP A 87 11.68 -36.03 24.99
C ASP A 87 12.34 -36.06 23.61
N ASN A 88 12.01 -35.06 22.77
CA ASN A 88 12.46 -34.96 21.38
C ASN A 88 12.14 -36.21 20.53
N SER A 89 10.99 -36.83 20.75
CA SER A 89 10.55 -37.95 19.91
C SER A 89 10.56 -37.57 18.42
N PRO A 90 10.82 -38.53 17.51
CA PRO A 90 10.85 -38.26 16.06
C PRO A 90 9.57 -37.58 15.55
N ASP A 91 8.40 -37.96 16.07
CA ASP A 91 7.11 -37.37 15.71
C ASP A 91 6.97 -35.92 16.21
N ALA A 92 7.48 -35.62 17.41
CA ALA A 92 7.48 -34.26 17.96
C ALA A 92 8.45 -33.34 17.20
N ILE A 93 9.59 -33.86 16.74
CA ILE A 93 10.53 -33.14 15.87
C ILE A 93 9.85 -32.80 14.53
N ILE A 94 9.18 -33.77 13.90
CA ILE A 94 8.47 -33.55 12.63
C ILE A 94 7.37 -32.50 12.81
N LYS A 95 6.53 -32.61 13.84
CA LYS A 95 5.49 -31.61 14.13
C LYS A 95 6.05 -30.22 14.36
N PHE A 96 7.15 -30.09 15.10
CA PHE A 96 7.81 -28.82 15.34
C PHE A 96 8.30 -28.20 14.03
N GLN A 97 8.98 -29.00 13.19
CA GLN A 97 9.45 -28.56 11.88
C GLN A 97 8.31 -28.15 10.95
N ASP A 98 7.19 -28.87 11.00
CA ASP A 98 6.01 -28.61 10.18
C ASP A 98 5.33 -27.28 10.57
N GLU A 99 5.19 -27.00 11.87
CA GLU A 99 4.65 -25.71 12.34
C GLU A 99 5.60 -24.55 12.11
N VAL A 100 6.90 -24.77 12.28
CA VAL A 100 7.92 -23.74 11.99
C VAL A 100 7.99 -23.44 10.49
N GLY A 101 7.86 -24.45 9.64
CA GLY A 101 7.88 -24.32 8.18
C GLY A 101 6.66 -23.59 7.58
N LYS A 102 5.52 -23.59 8.27
CA LYS A 102 4.29 -22.88 7.79
C LYS A 102 4.40 -21.36 7.88
N PHE A 103 5.20 -20.84 8.80
CA PHE A 103 5.25 -19.42 9.10
C PHE A 103 5.79 -18.53 7.97
N PRO A 104 6.92 -18.86 7.31
CA PRO A 104 7.36 -18.10 6.14
C PRO A 104 6.33 -18.09 5.02
N HIS A 105 5.58 -19.19 4.82
CA HIS A 105 4.52 -19.24 3.82
C HIS A 105 3.34 -18.32 4.18
N GLN A 106 2.92 -18.27 5.45
CA GLN A 106 1.89 -17.33 5.90
C GLN A 106 2.31 -15.86 5.76
N ILE A 107 3.56 -15.56 6.11
CA ILE A 107 4.18 -14.24 5.90
C ILE A 107 4.22 -13.91 4.40
N GLN A 108 4.70 -14.84 3.58
CA GLN A 108 4.85 -14.67 2.14
C GLN A 108 3.51 -14.43 1.44
N ASP A 109 2.47 -15.22 1.75
CA ASP A 109 1.16 -15.04 1.14
C ASP A 109 0.53 -13.70 1.53
N SER A 110 0.72 -13.29 2.78
CA SER A 110 0.17 -12.03 3.27
C SER A 110 0.90 -10.81 2.67
N HIS A 111 2.22 -10.87 2.53
CA HIS A 111 2.99 -9.83 1.84
C HIS A 111 2.74 -9.81 0.32
N ARG A 112 2.55 -10.96 -0.33
CA ARG A 112 2.18 -11.05 -1.74
C ARG A 112 0.84 -10.36 -2.01
N LYS A 113 -0.19 -10.66 -1.21
CA LYS A 113 -1.49 -9.99 -1.29
C LYS A 113 -1.37 -8.48 -1.09
N ALA A 114 -0.58 -8.03 -0.12
CA ALA A 114 -0.33 -6.60 0.09
C ALA A 114 0.38 -5.93 -1.11
N THR A 115 1.26 -6.65 -1.81
CA THR A 115 2.06 -6.14 -2.94
C THR A 115 1.26 -6.06 -4.24
N GLU A 116 0.42 -7.05 -4.52
CA GLU A 116 -0.46 -7.05 -5.70
C GLU A 116 -1.36 -5.79 -5.72
N GLU A 117 -1.86 -5.37 -4.56
CA GLU A 117 -2.71 -4.19 -4.41
C GLU A 117 -1.97 -2.85 -4.56
N ILE A 118 -0.67 -2.83 -4.25
CA ILE A 118 0.17 -1.64 -4.35
C ILE A 118 0.39 -1.22 -5.82
N THR A 119 0.39 -2.17 -6.76
CA THR A 119 0.63 -1.87 -8.18
C THR A 119 -0.38 -0.87 -8.75
N THR A 120 -1.65 -1.01 -8.36
CA THR A 120 -2.72 -0.08 -8.77
C THR A 120 -2.51 1.32 -8.18
N LEU A 121 -2.05 1.40 -6.93
CA LEU A 121 -1.73 2.67 -6.28
C LEU A 121 -0.56 3.39 -6.97
N LYS A 122 0.46 2.66 -7.42
CA LYS A 122 1.62 3.23 -8.12
C LYS A 122 1.26 3.91 -9.44
N VAL A 123 0.23 3.42 -10.13
CA VAL A 123 -0.23 3.96 -11.42
C VAL A 123 -1.13 5.18 -11.23
N LEU A 124 -2.00 5.17 -10.22
CA LEU A 124 -3.03 6.20 -10.04
C LEU A 124 -2.65 7.31 -9.05
N GLY A 125 -1.73 7.01 -8.13
CA GLY A 125 -1.28 7.88 -7.05
C GLY A 125 -0.38 9.02 -7.49
N SER A 126 -0.20 9.99 -6.59
CA SER A 126 0.85 11.00 -6.74
C SER A 126 2.25 10.39 -6.68
N SER A 127 3.26 11.16 -7.10
CA SER A 127 4.67 10.79 -6.92
C SER A 127 5.02 10.48 -5.46
N LYS A 128 4.35 11.13 -4.50
CA LYS A 128 4.57 10.85 -3.07
C LYS A 128 3.99 9.50 -2.66
N LEU A 129 2.80 9.16 -3.17
CA LEU A 129 2.20 7.85 -2.93
C LEU A 129 3.03 6.72 -3.58
N LEU A 130 3.58 6.98 -4.76
CA LEU A 130 4.52 6.06 -5.43
C LEU A 130 5.78 5.81 -4.59
N GLU A 131 6.38 6.86 -4.02
CA GLU A 131 7.55 6.74 -3.14
C GLU A 131 7.24 5.90 -1.91
N LEU A 132 6.17 6.24 -1.18
CA LEU A 132 5.77 5.55 0.05
C LEU A 132 5.42 4.07 -0.19
N THR A 133 4.71 3.78 -1.28
CA THR A 133 4.35 2.40 -1.64
C THR A 133 5.55 1.58 -2.10
N THR A 134 6.55 2.20 -2.74
CA THR A 134 7.80 1.55 -3.12
C THR A 134 8.67 1.24 -1.90
N GLU A 135 8.75 2.16 -0.92
CA GLU A 135 9.47 1.91 0.34
C GLU A 135 8.81 0.76 1.13
N PHE A 136 7.48 0.73 1.17
CA PHE A 136 6.74 -0.34 1.83
C PHE A 136 6.96 -1.71 1.18
N GLU A 137 7.00 -1.79 -0.16
CA GLU A 137 7.31 -3.03 -0.88
C GLU A 137 8.74 -3.51 -0.60
N ALA A 138 9.73 -2.61 -0.67
CA ALA A 138 11.12 -2.93 -0.34
C ALA A 138 11.26 -3.47 1.09
N LEU A 139 10.58 -2.84 2.05
CA LEU A 139 10.58 -3.27 3.44
C LEU A 139 9.95 -4.66 3.63
N ASN A 140 8.87 -4.97 2.91
CA ASN A 140 8.25 -6.30 2.94
C ASN A 140 9.16 -7.36 2.34
N GLN A 141 9.87 -7.05 1.26
CA GLN A 141 10.84 -7.97 0.65
C GLN A 141 11.99 -8.27 1.62
N GLU A 142 12.50 -7.27 2.33
CA GLU A 142 13.50 -7.47 3.38
C GLU A 142 12.99 -8.33 4.55
N ILE A 143 11.73 -8.14 4.97
CA ILE A 143 11.11 -8.98 6.01
C ILE A 143 11.03 -10.44 5.57
N LEU A 144 10.72 -10.69 4.29
CA LEU A 144 10.64 -12.02 3.72
C LEU A 144 12.01 -12.70 3.59
N GLU A 145 13.04 -11.96 3.19
CA GLU A 145 14.41 -12.48 3.18
C GLU A 145 14.91 -12.82 4.60
N MET A 146 14.56 -11.98 5.58
CA MET A 146 14.90 -12.23 6.99
C MET A 146 14.15 -13.41 7.58
N SER A 147 12.89 -13.67 7.19
CA SER A 147 12.13 -14.82 7.71
C SER A 147 12.77 -16.15 7.30
N SER A 148 13.33 -16.21 6.09
CA SER A 148 14.11 -17.36 5.62
C SER A 148 15.44 -17.52 6.37
N LYS A 149 16.12 -16.40 6.69
CA LYS A 149 17.34 -16.43 7.52
C LYS A 149 17.03 -16.86 8.96
N TRP A 150 15.92 -16.38 9.51
CA TRP A 150 15.45 -16.74 10.85
C TRP A 150 15.14 -18.24 10.98
N LEU A 151 14.52 -18.85 9.97
CA LEU A 151 14.32 -20.30 9.94
C LEU A 151 15.65 -21.07 10.01
N ASN A 152 16.65 -20.62 9.24
CA ASN A 152 17.96 -21.25 9.24
C ASN A 152 18.65 -21.11 10.61
N GLU A 153 18.52 -19.94 11.26
CA GLU A 153 19.00 -19.74 12.63
C GLU A 153 18.26 -20.61 13.64
N MET A 154 16.94 -20.77 13.51
CA MET A 154 16.15 -21.64 14.39
C MET A 154 16.52 -23.11 14.23
N GLN A 155 16.79 -23.59 13.02
CA GLN A 155 17.31 -24.94 12.81
C GLN A 155 18.66 -25.16 13.51
N GLN A 156 19.51 -24.13 13.60
CA GLN A 156 20.77 -24.18 14.33
C GLN A 156 20.57 -24.03 15.86
N ALA A 157 19.63 -23.21 16.30
CA ALA A 157 19.30 -22.97 17.71
C ALA A 157 18.57 -24.15 18.37
N LEU A 158 18.00 -25.10 17.61
CA LEU A 158 17.56 -26.38 18.15
C LEU A 158 18.71 -27.19 18.80
N ALA A 159 19.97 -26.89 18.47
CA ALA A 159 21.13 -27.47 19.15
C ALA A 159 21.51 -26.73 20.45
N VAL A 160 21.19 -25.42 20.57
CA VAL A 160 21.40 -24.58 21.75
C VAL A 160 20.30 -23.50 21.79
N PRO A 161 19.29 -23.60 22.69
CA PRO A 161 18.12 -22.74 22.64
C PRO A 161 18.45 -21.32 23.12
N ASP A 162 18.63 -20.40 22.17
CA ASP A 162 18.58 -18.95 22.40
C ASP A 162 17.52 -18.33 21.48
N PHE A 163 16.38 -17.98 22.08
CA PHE A 163 15.22 -17.42 21.38
C PHE A 163 15.27 -15.88 21.27
N ASP A 164 16.27 -15.24 21.87
CA ASP A 164 16.53 -13.79 21.72
C ASP A 164 17.46 -13.50 20.52
N ALA A 165 17.30 -14.30 19.45
CA ALA A 165 18.11 -14.20 18.25
C ALA A 165 18.06 -12.77 17.64
N PRO A 166 19.21 -12.21 17.22
CA PRO A 166 19.29 -10.85 16.70
C PRO A 166 18.41 -10.60 15.47
N ILE A 167 18.04 -11.65 14.72
CA ILE A 167 17.08 -11.53 13.60
C ILE A 167 15.65 -11.27 14.09
N ALA A 168 15.20 -11.91 15.17
CA ALA A 168 13.84 -11.68 15.70
C ALA A 168 13.63 -10.22 16.12
N LYS A 169 14.66 -9.61 16.75
CA LYS A 169 14.63 -8.18 17.11
C LYS A 169 14.56 -7.27 15.88
N LYS A 170 15.35 -7.54 14.85
CA LYS A 170 15.35 -6.79 13.58
C LYS A 170 14.03 -6.94 12.81
N MET A 171 13.45 -8.13 12.79
CA MET A 171 12.14 -8.38 12.18
C MET A 171 11.05 -7.58 12.88
N LYS A 172 11.07 -7.51 14.21
CA LYS A 172 10.12 -6.70 14.99
C LYS A 172 10.26 -5.20 14.70
N GLU A 173 11.48 -4.68 14.64
CA GLU A 173 11.74 -3.27 14.28
C GLU A 173 11.22 -2.93 12.88
N LYS A 174 11.50 -3.79 11.89
CA LYS A 174 11.01 -3.60 10.52
C LYS A 174 9.49 -3.76 10.41
N GLY A 175 8.88 -4.65 11.19
CA GLY A 175 7.42 -4.74 11.32
C GLY A 175 6.79 -3.45 11.85
N MET A 176 7.42 -2.79 12.83
CA MET A 176 6.95 -1.47 13.30
C MET A 176 7.09 -0.39 12.22
N LYS A 177 8.21 -0.37 11.50
CA LYS A 177 8.41 0.56 10.37
C LYS A 177 7.38 0.34 9.26
N ALA A 178 6.99 -0.91 8.99
CA ALA A 178 5.95 -1.24 8.01
C ALA A 178 4.59 -0.70 8.43
N LYS A 179 4.27 -0.77 9.73
CA LYS A 179 3.06 -0.17 10.29
C LYS A 179 3.04 1.35 10.13
N GLU A 180 4.16 2.02 10.37
CA GLU A 180 4.29 3.47 10.22
C GLU A 180 4.15 3.92 8.76
N LEU A 181 4.85 3.25 7.83
CA LEU A 181 4.75 3.52 6.39
C LEU A 181 3.31 3.34 5.90
N LYS A 182 2.60 2.31 6.38
CA LYS A 182 1.18 2.14 6.10
C LYS A 182 0.39 3.37 6.51
N GLU A 183 0.55 3.88 7.73
CA GLU A 183 -0.20 5.07 8.18
C GLU A 183 0.11 6.30 7.32
N GLN A 184 1.34 6.44 6.84
CA GLN A 184 1.72 7.51 5.91
C GLN A 184 1.05 7.35 4.53
N ILE A 185 1.00 6.14 3.96
CA ILE A 185 0.29 5.85 2.70
C ILE A 185 -1.20 6.21 2.85
N ILE A 186 -1.82 5.79 3.97
CA ILE A 186 -3.22 6.07 4.30
C ILE A 186 -3.48 7.58 4.35
N LYS A 187 -2.64 8.32 5.07
CA LYS A 187 -2.75 9.77 5.18
C LYS A 187 -2.59 10.45 3.82
N GLN A 188 -1.63 10.02 3.02
CA GLN A 188 -1.40 10.58 1.68
C GLN A 188 -2.60 10.34 0.76
N MET A 189 -3.21 9.15 0.79
CA MET A 189 -4.44 8.89 0.02
C MET A 189 -5.59 9.81 0.45
N ARG A 190 -5.76 10.09 1.74
CA ARG A 190 -6.80 11.02 2.22
C ARG A 190 -6.58 12.45 1.75
N VAL A 191 -5.33 12.94 1.75
CA VAL A 191 -4.97 14.24 1.18
C VAL A 191 -5.31 14.29 -0.32
N GLU A 192 -5.00 13.24 -1.07
CA GLU A 192 -5.32 13.15 -2.51
C GLU A 192 -6.82 13.12 -2.80
N LEU A 193 -7.62 12.58 -1.87
CA LEU A 193 -9.08 12.58 -1.93
C LEU A 193 -9.72 13.85 -1.36
N LYS A 194 -8.94 14.80 -0.85
CA LYS A 194 -9.41 16.03 -0.18
C LYS A 194 -10.30 15.75 1.04
N LEU A 195 -10.01 14.67 1.76
CA LEU A 195 -10.72 14.26 2.97
C LEU A 195 -10.07 14.77 4.26
N ASP A 196 -8.80 15.17 4.18
CA ASP A 196 -7.98 15.77 5.25
C ASP A 196 -7.26 17.02 4.73
#